data_AF-A0A194X254-F1
#
_entry.id   AF-A0A194X254-F1
#
_cell.length_a   1.000
_cell.length_b   1.000
_cell.length_c   1.000
_cell.angle_alpha   90.00
_cell.angle_beta   90.00
_cell.angle_gamma   90.00
#
_symmetry.space_group_name_H-M   'P 1'
#
loop_
_entity.id
_entity.type
_entity.pdbx_description
1 polymer ?
#
loop_
_entity_poly.entity_id
_entity_poly.type
_entity_poly.pdbx_seq_one_letter_code
_entity_poly.pdbx_strand_id
1 'polypeptide(L)'
;MKYGYNPETYAGLPTVSQNAAAFTQKDAEKALNDCGKVFFNHFLQKTYGLVLLYSHFQLTPEEFMVEYRGIATAWPINTKLPVGAGIHPTTWAITDGALEPYEFEFILGSEKFGDDLDDINLSFV
;
A
#
# COMPACT_ATOMS: atom_id res chain seq x y z
N MET A 1 8.49 -15.79 -6.12
CA MET A 1 8.22 -14.41 -6.59
C MET A 1 9.00 -13.44 -5.73
N LYS A 2 9.52 -12.35 -6.32
CA LYS A 2 10.18 -11.27 -5.59
C LYS A 2 9.18 -10.69 -4.58
N TYR A 3 9.58 -10.50 -3.32
CA TYR A 3 8.81 -9.85 -2.24
C TYR A 3 7.52 -10.53 -1.75
N GLY A 4 7.22 -11.78 -2.14
CA GLY A 4 5.99 -12.45 -1.71
C GLY A 4 4.70 -11.88 -2.31
N TYR A 5 4.81 -11.17 -3.45
CA TYR A 5 3.64 -10.73 -4.21
C TYR A 5 2.81 -11.93 -4.67
N ASN A 6 1.49 -11.84 -4.47
CA ASN A 6 0.50 -12.78 -4.98
C ASN A 6 -0.47 -12.01 -5.91
N PRO A 7 -0.51 -12.32 -7.22
CA PRO A 7 -1.40 -11.64 -8.17
C PRO A 7 -2.88 -11.76 -7.80
N GLU A 8 -3.28 -12.85 -7.14
CA GLU A 8 -4.67 -13.07 -6.73
C GLU A 8 -5.11 -12.06 -5.66
N THR A 9 -4.20 -11.65 -4.78
CA THR A 9 -4.46 -10.63 -3.76
C THR A 9 -4.87 -9.31 -4.40
N TYR A 10 -4.11 -8.84 -5.40
CA TYR A 10 -4.44 -7.61 -6.12
C TYR A 10 -5.71 -7.75 -6.96
N ALA A 11 -5.85 -8.87 -7.67
CA ALA A 11 -7.02 -9.13 -8.52
C ALA A 11 -8.33 -9.20 -7.73
N GLY A 12 -8.27 -9.63 -6.46
CA GLY A 12 -9.40 -9.64 -5.53
C GLY A 12 -9.78 -8.28 -4.96
N LEU A 13 -8.97 -7.23 -5.17
CA LEU A 13 -9.24 -5.92 -4.60
C LEU A 13 -10.41 -5.21 -5.31
N PRO A 14 -11.33 -4.61 -4.54
CA PRO A 14 -12.40 -3.82 -5.10
C PRO A 14 -11.86 -2.56 -5.77
N THR A 15 -12.60 -2.06 -6.75
CA THR A 15 -12.36 -0.70 -7.29
C THR A 15 -12.76 0.36 -6.25
N VAL A 16 -12.22 1.58 -6.40
CA VAL A 16 -12.60 2.72 -5.55
C VAL A 16 -14.11 2.95 -5.52
N SER A 17 -14.79 2.83 -6.67
CA SER A 17 -16.25 2.99 -6.76
C SER A 17 -17.02 1.90 -6.01
N GLN A 18 -16.54 0.64 -6.06
CA GLN A 18 -17.14 -0.46 -5.29
C GLN A 18 -16.93 -0.26 -3.78
N ASN A 19 -15.75 0.23 -3.38
CA ASN A 19 -15.49 0.56 -1.98
C ASN A 19 -16.35 1.69 -1.47
N ALA A 20 -16.53 2.76 -2.23
CA ALA A 20 -17.38 3.88 -1.84
C ALA A 20 -18.83 3.40 -1.59
N ALA A 21 -19.36 2.52 -2.45
CA ALA A 21 -20.67 1.93 -2.26
C ALA A 21 -20.75 1.00 -1.03
N ALA A 22 -19.70 0.23 -0.78
CA ALA A 22 -19.64 -0.72 0.33
C ALA A 22 -19.37 -0.06 1.69
N PHE A 23 -18.74 1.12 1.71
CA PHE A 23 -18.29 1.80 2.93
C PHE A 23 -19.45 2.02 3.92
N THR A 24 -20.57 2.54 3.44
CA THR A 24 -21.77 2.75 4.26
C THR A 24 -22.49 1.45 4.59
N GLN A 25 -22.49 0.48 3.67
CA GLN A 25 -23.23 -0.78 3.84
C GLN A 25 -22.62 -1.72 4.89
N LYS A 26 -21.30 -1.61 5.12
CA LYS A 26 -20.55 -2.54 5.98
C LYS A 26 -20.12 -1.95 7.32
N ASP A 27 -20.68 -0.80 7.72
CA ASP A 27 -20.25 -0.08 8.93
C ASP A 27 -18.71 0.12 8.96
N ALA A 28 -18.15 0.50 7.80
CA ALA A 28 -16.71 0.62 7.63
C ALA A 28 -16.09 1.68 8.55
N GLU A 29 -16.88 2.67 8.97
CA GLU A 29 -16.50 3.66 9.97
C GLU A 29 -16.18 3.01 11.32
N LYS A 30 -17.00 2.07 11.78
CA LYS A 30 -16.72 1.33 13.01
C LYS A 30 -15.45 0.48 12.87
N ALA A 31 -15.28 -0.21 11.74
CA ALA A 31 -14.09 -1.02 11.48
C ALA A 31 -12.81 -0.17 11.48
N LEU A 32 -12.84 1.00 10.83
CA LEU A 32 -11.74 1.96 10.84
C LEU A 32 -11.44 2.48 12.25
N ASN A 33 -12.46 2.79 13.05
CA ASN A 33 -12.28 3.20 14.44
C ASN A 33 -11.64 2.10 15.29
N ASP A 34 -12.07 0.86 15.15
CA ASP A 34 -11.53 -0.25 15.93
C ASP A 34 -10.09 -0.58 15.52
N CYS A 35 -9.78 -0.60 14.21
CA CYS A 35 -8.40 -0.71 13.72
C CYS A 35 -7.55 0.50 14.16
N GLY A 36 -8.11 1.70 14.10
CA GLY A 36 -7.44 2.93 14.52
C GLY A 36 -7.01 2.87 15.99
N LYS A 37 -7.87 2.37 16.89
CA LYS A 37 -7.51 2.15 18.31
C LYS A 37 -6.31 1.22 18.45
N VAL A 38 -6.24 0.13 17.68
CA VAL A 38 -5.08 -0.77 17.69
C VAL A 38 -3.83 -0.02 17.26
N PHE A 39 -3.92 0.76 16.18
CA PHE A 39 -2.79 1.56 15.69
C PHE A 39 -2.29 2.53 16.77
N PHE A 40 -3.18 3.31 17.37
CA PHE A 40 -2.84 4.27 18.42
C PHE A 40 -2.26 3.61 19.67
N ASN A 41 -2.88 2.53 20.16
CA ASN A 41 -2.46 1.86 21.39
C ASN A 41 -1.08 1.21 21.26
N HIS A 42 -0.68 0.83 20.05
CA HIS A 42 0.62 0.23 19.75
C HIS A 42 1.60 1.20 19.07
N PHE A 43 1.26 2.50 19.01
CA PHE A 43 2.07 3.54 18.37
C PHE A 43 2.41 3.28 16.89
N LEU A 44 1.61 2.47 16.20
CA LEU A 44 1.82 2.10 14.80
C LEU A 44 1.62 3.29 13.86
N GLN A 45 0.78 4.26 14.24
CA GLN A 45 0.52 5.48 13.45
C GLN A 45 1.76 6.34 13.22
N LYS A 46 2.86 6.13 13.97
CA LYS A 46 4.13 6.82 13.74
C LYS A 46 4.92 6.28 12.55
N THR A 47 4.54 5.11 12.05
CA THR A 47 5.30 4.37 11.03
C THR A 47 4.40 3.88 9.89
N TYR A 48 3.14 3.58 10.18
CA TYR A 48 2.20 2.98 9.25
C TYR A 48 0.90 3.78 9.17
N GLY A 49 0.33 3.83 7.96
CA GLY A 49 -1.02 4.33 7.71
C GLY A 49 -2.04 3.20 7.64
N LEU A 50 -3.31 3.55 7.86
CA LEU A 50 -4.45 2.71 7.52
C LEU A 50 -5.06 3.22 6.21
N VAL A 51 -5.30 2.31 5.28
CA VAL A 51 -5.92 2.61 4.00
C VAL A 51 -7.03 1.59 3.72
N LEU A 52 -8.09 2.02 3.05
CA LEU A 52 -9.06 1.09 2.48
C LEU A 52 -8.38 0.36 1.32
N LEU A 53 -8.54 -0.96 1.22
CA LEU A 53 -7.90 -1.73 0.16
C LEU A 53 -8.62 -1.50 -1.17
N TYR A 54 -7.93 -1.04 -2.22
CA TYR A 54 -8.50 -0.88 -3.56
C TYR A 54 -7.49 -1.20 -4.66
N SER A 55 -7.99 -1.50 -5.86
CA SER A 55 -7.19 -1.55 -7.08
C SER A 55 -7.29 -0.22 -7.84
N HIS A 56 -6.16 0.24 -8.41
CA HIS A 56 -6.11 1.44 -9.25
C HIS A 56 -6.57 1.17 -10.69
N PHE A 57 -6.16 0.03 -11.25
CA PHE A 57 -6.47 -0.43 -12.60
C PHE A 57 -6.30 -1.96 -12.67
N GLN A 58 -6.66 -2.56 -13.81
CA GLN A 58 -6.50 -4.00 -14.02
C GLN A 58 -5.04 -4.34 -14.33
N LEU A 59 -4.53 -5.40 -13.69
CA LEU A 59 -3.22 -5.98 -13.94
C LEU A 59 -3.37 -7.36 -14.58
N THR A 60 -2.40 -7.74 -15.41
CA THR A 60 -2.24 -9.14 -15.80
C THR A 60 -1.57 -9.95 -14.68
N PRO A 61 -1.69 -11.29 -14.65
CA PRO A 61 -1.02 -12.13 -13.65
C PRO A 61 0.52 -12.01 -13.64
N GLU A 62 1.10 -11.54 -14.74
CA GLU A 62 2.54 -11.31 -14.91
C GLU A 62 2.98 -9.89 -14.56
N GLU A 63 2.06 -9.04 -14.12
CA GLU A 63 2.30 -7.66 -13.71
C GLU A 63 2.04 -7.43 -12.22
N PHE A 64 2.58 -6.33 -11.72
CA PHE A 64 2.35 -5.85 -10.36
C PHE A 64 2.34 -4.32 -10.36
N MET A 65 1.69 -3.72 -9.37
CA MET A 65 1.55 -2.26 -9.30
C MET A 65 2.81 -1.64 -8.69
N VAL A 66 3.45 -0.77 -9.45
CA VAL A 66 4.63 0.00 -9.03
C VAL A 66 4.34 1.49 -9.14
N GLU A 67 4.50 2.19 -8.04
CA GLU A 67 4.57 3.63 -7.96
C GLU A 67 5.97 4.10 -8.39
N TYR A 68 6.00 5.05 -9.32
CA TYR A 68 7.20 5.75 -9.74
C TYR A 68 6.91 7.23 -10.00
N ARG A 69 7.49 8.10 -9.16
CA ARG A 69 7.40 9.58 -9.27
C ARG A 69 5.96 10.12 -9.23
N GLY A 70 5.17 9.64 -8.29
CA GLY A 70 3.76 9.95 -8.10
C GLY A 70 2.83 9.25 -9.08
N ILE A 71 3.29 8.25 -9.83
CA ILE A 71 2.51 7.60 -10.89
C ILE A 71 2.44 6.10 -10.62
N ALA A 72 1.22 5.59 -10.45
CA ALA A 72 0.95 4.16 -10.41
C ALA A 72 1.06 3.56 -11.83
N THR A 73 1.91 2.54 -11.98
CA THR A 73 2.23 1.93 -13.28
C THR A 73 2.23 0.40 -13.19
N ALA A 74 1.77 -0.28 -14.24
CA ALA A 74 1.85 -1.73 -14.37
C ALA A 74 3.27 -2.11 -14.80
N TRP A 75 3.97 -2.92 -14.00
CA TRP A 75 5.31 -3.40 -14.34
C TRP A 75 5.30 -4.91 -14.48
N PRO A 76 6.04 -5.49 -15.43
CA PRO A 76 6.27 -6.93 -15.46
C PRO A 76 7.03 -7.41 -14.22
N ILE A 77 6.60 -8.51 -13.61
CA ILE A 77 7.22 -9.09 -12.40
C ILE A 77 8.70 -9.45 -12.62
N ASN A 78 9.09 -9.76 -13.86
CA ASN A 78 10.44 -10.14 -14.26
C ASN A 78 11.31 -8.96 -14.73
N THR A 79 10.90 -7.71 -14.46
CA THR A 79 11.65 -6.51 -14.85
C THR A 79 13.06 -6.52 -14.27
N LYS A 80 14.07 -6.38 -15.14
CA LYS A 80 15.46 -6.19 -14.74
C LYS A 80 15.67 -4.75 -14.29
N LEU A 81 16.09 -4.57 -13.05
CA LEU A 81 16.35 -3.25 -12.50
C LEU A 81 17.79 -2.80 -12.78
N PRO A 82 18.03 -1.49 -12.94
CA PRO A 82 19.37 -0.91 -12.93
C PRO A 82 20.14 -1.28 -11.65
N VAL A 83 21.48 -1.26 -11.71
CA VAL A 83 22.32 -1.45 -10.52
C VAL A 83 22.02 -0.36 -9.49
N GLY A 84 21.75 -0.77 -8.25
CA GLY A 84 21.39 0.14 -7.15
C GLY A 84 19.91 0.53 -7.10
N ALA A 85 19.09 0.07 -8.04
CA ALA A 85 17.64 0.26 -7.98
C ALA A 85 16.95 -0.88 -7.22
N GLY A 86 15.87 -0.52 -6.53
CA GLY A 86 15.06 -1.42 -5.71
C GLY A 86 13.58 -1.27 -6.02
N ILE A 87 12.84 -2.32 -5.72
CA ILE A 87 11.39 -2.32 -5.63
C ILE A 87 11.07 -2.62 -4.18
N HIS A 88 10.26 -1.80 -3.55
CA HIS A 88 9.97 -1.90 -2.12
C HIS A 88 8.46 -1.97 -1.91
N PRO A 89 7.95 -2.91 -1.11
CA PRO A 89 6.53 -2.93 -0.78
C PRO A 89 6.17 -1.69 0.05
N THR A 90 5.05 -1.06 -0.29
CA THR A 90 4.54 0.15 0.38
C THR A 90 3.18 -0.08 1.02
N THR A 91 2.38 -1.01 0.48
CA THR A 91 1.04 -1.30 0.98
C THR A 91 0.81 -2.81 1.05
N TRP A 92 0.19 -3.26 2.14
CA TRP A 92 -0.10 -4.66 2.42
C TRP A 92 -1.59 -4.87 2.68
N ALA A 93 -2.10 -6.00 2.19
CA ALA A 93 -3.39 -6.54 2.56
C ALA A 93 -3.20 -7.63 3.62
N ILE A 94 -4.19 -7.81 4.49
CA ILE A 94 -4.25 -8.97 5.38
C ILE A 94 -5.23 -9.96 4.76
N THR A 95 -4.71 -11.07 4.24
CA THR A 95 -5.49 -12.14 3.59
C THR A 95 -5.23 -13.44 4.33
N ASP A 96 -6.28 -14.11 4.81
CA ASP A 96 -6.19 -15.39 5.55
C ASP A 96 -5.16 -15.37 6.71
N GLY A 97 -5.02 -14.23 7.37
CA GLY A 97 -4.08 -14.04 8.48
C GLY A 97 -2.63 -13.79 8.08
N ALA A 98 -2.32 -13.72 6.78
CA ALA A 98 -1.02 -13.36 6.24
C ALA A 98 -1.00 -11.91 5.75
N LEU A 99 0.15 -11.24 5.90
CA LEU A 99 0.40 -9.93 5.29
C LEU A 99 0.97 -10.13 3.89
N GLU A 100 0.23 -9.67 2.89
CA GLU A 100 0.58 -9.79 1.48
C GLU A 100 0.76 -8.41 0.85
N PRO A 101 1.96 -8.06 0.35
CA PRO A 101 2.16 -6.78 -0.31
C PRO A 101 1.45 -6.77 -1.67
N TYR A 102 0.80 -5.65 -2.00
CA TYR A 102 0.08 -5.49 -3.27
C TYR A 102 0.41 -4.19 -4.00
N GLU A 103 1.03 -3.21 -3.35
CA GLU A 103 1.60 -2.01 -3.97
C GLU A 103 3.07 -1.89 -3.61
N PHE A 104 3.84 -1.37 -4.56
CA PHE A 104 5.27 -1.24 -4.46
C PHE A 104 5.72 0.12 -4.97
N GLU A 105 6.88 0.57 -4.54
CA GLU A 105 7.57 1.76 -5.03
C GLU A 105 8.88 1.35 -5.70
N PHE A 106 9.21 2.02 -6.80
CA PHE A 106 10.54 1.96 -7.40
C PHE A 106 11.45 3.04 -6.82
N ILE A 107 12.58 2.62 -6.26
CA ILE A 107 13.60 3.51 -5.71
C ILE A 107 14.89 3.35 -6.51
N LEU A 108 15.48 4.47 -6.95
CA LEU A 108 16.75 4.47 -7.68
C LEU A 108 17.89 4.95 -6.77
N GLY A 109 18.74 4.04 -6.29
CA GLY A 109 19.97 4.42 -5.59
C GLY A 109 19.73 5.33 -4.37
N SER A 110 20.66 6.25 -4.08
CA SER A 110 20.72 7.07 -2.86
C SER A 110 19.59 8.08 -2.65
N GLU A 111 18.42 7.87 -3.25
CA GLU A 111 17.18 8.54 -2.86
C GLU A 111 16.79 8.00 -1.48
N LYS A 112 17.43 8.54 -0.44
CA LYS A 112 17.01 8.37 0.96
C LYS A 112 15.68 9.11 1.12
N PHE A 113 14.61 8.38 1.38
CA PHE A 113 13.47 8.96 2.10
C PHE A 113 13.83 8.97 3.58
N GLY A 114 14.04 10.17 4.15
CA GLY A 114 14.42 10.27 5.56
C GLY A 114 14.59 11.64 6.20
N ASP A 115 14.59 12.77 5.47
CA ASP A 115 14.90 14.08 6.11
C ASP A 115 13.70 15.06 6.21
N ASP A 116 12.53 14.76 5.64
CA ASP A 116 11.40 15.73 5.59
C ASP A 116 10.24 15.45 6.58
N LEU A 117 10.36 14.46 7.47
CA LEU A 117 9.33 14.19 8.50
C LEU A 117 9.60 14.88 9.86
N ASP A 118 10.72 15.58 10.02
CA ASP A 118 11.04 16.30 11.26
C ASP A 118 10.32 17.66 11.40
N ASP A 119 9.62 18.14 10.36
CA ASP A 119 8.98 19.47 10.34
C ASP A 119 7.44 19.47 10.43
N ILE A 120 6.77 18.33 10.63
CA ILE A 120 5.33 18.35 10.94
C ILE A 120 5.15 18.61 12.45
N ASN A 121 5.24 19.88 12.80
CA ASN A 121 4.77 20.43 14.07
C ASN A 121 3.24 20.23 14.16
N LEU A 122 2.81 19.08 14.70
CA LEU A 122 1.41 18.79 15.00
C LEU A 122 0.95 19.62 16.21
N SER A 123 0.86 20.93 16.05
CA SER A 123 0.01 21.76 16.90
C SER A 123 -1.38 21.81 16.27
N PHE A 124 -2.25 20.88 16.66
CA PHE A 124 -3.69 21.03 16.49
C PHE A 124 -4.29 21.46 17.83
N VAL A 125 -4.76 22.70 17.88
CA VAL A 125 -5.73 23.23 18.85
C VAL A 125 -7.13 22.84 18.39
#